data_AF-A0A2E8CUN4-F1
#
_entry.id   AF-A0A2E8CUN4-F1
#
_cell.length_a   1.000
_cell.length_b   1.000
_cell.length_c   1.000
_cell.angle_alpha   90.00
_cell.angle_beta   90.00
_cell.angle_gamma   90.00
#
_symmetry.space_group_name_H-M   'P 1'
#
loop_
_entity.id
_entity.type
_entity.pdbx_description
1 polymer ?
#
loop_
_entity_poly.entity_id
_entity_poly.type
_entity_poly.pdbx_seq_one_letter_code
_entity_poly.pdbx_strand_id
1 'polypeptide(L)'
;MKIAKKFSLRRALQTNRKGVALVTVLTVMSLTTILVLTFFTLASSEHRASKTYSYGLQSQQVAEQAVNMVIAQIREATTVSDNPSNLKVWSSQPGAIRTWNQNGEFDRIFKLYSDDIMKTDNQLGVRGDFADIAKWADRPDHFVDLNEPVIRGEKVYYPIVSATASVLPEWPQSGIKDNTGEYGANGVEGFKYDAALVEEGDFGRKAAEIADATDGHVAMPVRWIYQLADGTVGTLEDGGAGSSEYRFVAFSGQGQPSEKNPLVARFAFWADDETTKLNINAHAGGAAW
;
A
#
# COMPACT_ATOMS: atom_id res chain seq x y z
N MET A 1 55.88 -92.52 30.15
CA MET A 1 56.13 -91.19 29.56
C MET A 1 54.97 -90.88 28.61
N LYS A 2 54.12 -89.87 28.87
CA LYS A 2 52.88 -89.63 28.09
C LYS A 2 53.15 -88.70 26.91
N ILE A 3 52.77 -89.12 25.70
CA ILE A 3 52.91 -88.33 24.46
C ILE A 3 51.69 -87.40 24.30
N ALA A 4 51.94 -86.14 23.91
CA ALA A 4 50.91 -85.10 23.84
C ALA A 4 49.95 -85.27 22.64
N LYS A 5 48.66 -84.99 22.87
CA LYS A 5 47.62 -84.94 21.83
C LYS A 5 47.86 -83.75 20.89
N LYS A 6 47.83 -83.99 19.58
CA LYS A 6 47.78 -82.92 18.56
C LYS A 6 46.51 -82.09 18.74
N PHE A 7 46.65 -80.80 19.03
CA PHE A 7 45.56 -79.82 18.89
C PHE A 7 45.45 -79.39 17.43
N SER A 8 44.34 -79.71 16.78
CA SER A 8 44.03 -79.24 15.42
C SER A 8 43.29 -77.90 15.47
N LEU A 9 43.97 -76.83 15.09
CA LEU A 9 43.39 -75.49 14.92
C LEU A 9 42.53 -75.44 13.65
N ARG A 10 41.32 -76.00 13.70
CA ARG A 10 40.25 -75.68 12.73
C ARG A 10 39.49 -74.44 13.20
N ARG A 11 40.05 -73.26 12.97
CA ARG A 11 39.35 -71.99 13.21
C ARG A 11 38.34 -71.78 12.08
N ALA A 12 37.10 -72.16 12.30
CA ALA A 12 36.01 -71.93 11.34
C ALA A 12 35.77 -70.42 11.21
N LEU A 13 36.00 -69.87 10.02
CA LEU A 13 35.57 -68.52 9.65
C LEU A 13 34.04 -68.51 9.51
N GLN A 14 33.33 -68.23 10.62
CA GLN A 14 31.92 -67.88 10.54
C GLN A 14 31.78 -66.56 9.77
N THR A 15 31.21 -66.63 8.56
CA THR A 15 31.04 -65.47 7.70
C THR A 15 29.91 -64.58 8.21
N ASN A 16 30.24 -63.36 8.64
CA ASN A 16 29.30 -62.36 9.15
C ASN A 16 28.41 -61.73 8.05
N ARG A 17 27.70 -62.57 7.27
CA ARG A 17 26.77 -62.13 6.21
C ARG A 17 25.68 -61.16 6.71
N LYS A 18 25.29 -61.27 7.99
CA LYS A 18 24.30 -60.39 8.63
C LYS A 18 24.79 -58.93 8.79
N GLY A 19 26.09 -58.71 8.99
CA GLY A 19 26.65 -57.36 9.14
C GLY A 19 26.68 -56.59 7.81
N VAL A 20 27.11 -57.24 6.73
CA VAL A 20 27.16 -56.63 5.39
C VAL A 20 25.76 -56.26 4.88
N ALA A 21 24.78 -57.16 5.06
CA ALA A 21 23.39 -56.89 4.67
C ALA A 21 22.79 -55.67 5.37
N LEU A 22 23.10 -55.47 6.66
CA LEU A 22 22.64 -54.29 7.41
C LEU A 22 23.25 -53.00 6.85
N VAL A 23 24.55 -52.99 6.56
CA VAL A 23 25.23 -51.81 5.96
C VAL A 23 24.66 -51.49 4.58
N THR A 24 24.41 -52.48 3.72
CA THR A 24 23.82 -52.23 2.39
C THR A 24 22.38 -51.73 2.45
N VAL A 25 21.58 -52.19 3.42
CA VAL A 25 20.22 -51.67 3.61
C VAL A 25 20.27 -50.24 4.17
N LEU A 26 21.15 -49.98 5.14
CA LEU A 26 21.31 -48.65 5.74
C LEU A 26 21.78 -47.61 4.71
N THR A 27 22.72 -47.95 3.82
CA THR A 27 23.18 -47.03 2.77
C THR A 27 22.09 -46.76 1.73
N VAL A 28 21.32 -47.78 1.32
CA VAL A 28 20.17 -47.58 0.42
C VAL A 28 19.07 -46.75 1.07
N MET A 29 18.72 -47.00 2.34
CA MET A 29 17.75 -46.18 3.09
C MET A 29 18.24 -44.75 3.31
N SER A 30 19.53 -44.54 3.55
CA SER A 30 20.14 -43.21 3.65
C SER A 30 20.06 -42.46 2.32
N LEU A 31 20.37 -43.14 1.21
CA LEU A 31 20.30 -42.53 -0.12
C LEU A 31 18.85 -42.16 -0.51
N THR A 32 17.87 -43.00 -0.22
CA THR A 32 16.46 -42.70 -0.53
C THR A 32 15.90 -41.58 0.36
N THR A 33 16.26 -41.54 1.65
CA THR A 33 15.84 -40.44 2.54
C THR A 33 16.47 -39.10 2.15
N ILE A 34 17.73 -39.07 1.73
CA ILE A 34 18.37 -37.87 1.18
C ILE A 34 17.66 -37.41 -0.11
N LEU A 35 17.33 -38.33 -1.02
CA LEU A 35 16.64 -38.00 -2.28
C LEU A 35 15.20 -37.50 -2.05
N VAL A 36 14.47 -38.06 -1.09
CA VAL A 36 13.13 -37.58 -0.72
C VAL A 36 13.21 -36.20 -0.07
N LEU A 37 14.19 -35.96 0.81
CA LEU A 37 14.38 -34.68 1.47
C LEU A 37 14.74 -33.57 0.46
N THR A 38 15.66 -33.82 -0.47
CA THR A 38 16.02 -32.84 -1.51
C THR A 38 14.84 -32.53 -2.43
N PHE A 39 14.09 -33.55 -2.87
CA PHE A 39 12.88 -33.34 -3.67
C PHE A 39 11.82 -32.51 -2.91
N PHE A 40 11.59 -32.81 -1.62
CA PHE A 40 10.64 -32.06 -0.80
C PHE A 40 11.08 -30.60 -0.57
N THR A 41 12.37 -30.35 -0.39
CA THR A 41 12.93 -28.99 -0.28
C THR A 41 12.77 -28.21 -1.59
N LEU A 42 13.05 -28.84 -2.73
CA LEU A 42 12.86 -28.25 -4.07
C LEU A 42 11.38 -27.90 -4.31
N ALA A 43 10.46 -28.86 -4.15
CA ALA A 43 9.03 -28.65 -4.34
C ALA A 43 8.46 -27.58 -3.39
N SER A 44 8.94 -27.51 -2.15
CA SER A 44 8.56 -26.45 -1.19
C SER A 44 9.06 -25.07 -1.63
N SER A 45 10.26 -25.00 -2.21
CA SER A 45 10.84 -23.76 -2.75
C SER A 45 10.07 -23.28 -3.99
N GLU A 46 9.80 -24.18 -4.94
CA GLU A 46 9.01 -23.91 -6.15
C GLU A 46 7.58 -23.47 -5.82
N HIS A 47 6.94 -24.11 -4.83
CA HIS A 47 5.61 -23.70 -4.39
C HIS A 47 5.61 -22.30 -3.78
N ARG A 48 6.60 -21.97 -2.93
CA ARG A 48 6.75 -20.62 -2.35
C ARG A 48 7.01 -19.58 -3.43
N ALA A 49 7.93 -19.84 -4.36
CA ALA A 49 8.21 -18.94 -5.48
C ALA A 49 6.96 -18.71 -6.35
N SER A 50 6.22 -19.77 -6.68
CA SER A 50 4.97 -19.69 -7.45
C SER A 50 3.91 -18.86 -6.73
N LYS A 51 3.77 -19.02 -5.41
CA LYS A 51 2.87 -18.22 -4.58
C LYS A 51 3.28 -16.75 -4.57
N THR A 52 4.55 -16.45 -4.33
CA THR A 52 5.08 -15.07 -4.36
C THR A 52 4.85 -14.39 -5.72
N TYR A 53 5.11 -15.10 -6.82
CA TYR A 53 4.85 -14.60 -8.17
C TYR A 53 3.36 -14.33 -8.41
N SER A 54 2.47 -15.27 -8.02
CA SER A 54 1.02 -15.11 -8.15
C SER A 54 0.48 -13.93 -7.32
N TYR A 55 0.98 -13.73 -6.10
CA TYR A 55 0.59 -12.58 -5.27
C TYR A 55 1.13 -11.28 -5.85
N GLY A 56 2.34 -11.26 -6.41
CA GLY A 56 2.89 -10.09 -7.11
C GLY A 56 2.02 -9.64 -8.30
N LEU A 57 1.59 -10.59 -9.14
CA LEU A 57 0.64 -10.31 -10.24
C LEU A 57 -0.72 -9.81 -9.72
N GLN A 58 -1.25 -10.41 -8.64
CA GLN A 58 -2.51 -9.97 -8.04
C GLN A 58 -2.40 -8.53 -7.51
N SER A 59 -1.30 -8.17 -6.83
CA SER A 59 -1.04 -6.81 -6.37
C SER A 59 -0.91 -5.81 -7.52
N GLN A 60 -0.30 -6.20 -8.65
CA GLN A 60 -0.25 -5.35 -9.86
C GLN A 60 -1.64 -5.11 -10.45
N GLN A 61 -2.45 -6.16 -10.60
CA GLN A 61 -3.84 -6.04 -11.09
C GLN A 61 -4.69 -5.15 -10.19
N VAL A 62 -4.50 -5.23 -8.87
CA VAL A 62 -5.20 -4.39 -7.89
C VAL A 62 -4.74 -2.93 -7.96
N ALA A 63 -3.45 -2.66 -8.18
CA ALA A 63 -2.94 -1.31 -8.43
C ALA A 63 -3.47 -0.71 -9.75
N GLU A 64 -3.57 -1.52 -10.81
CA GLU A 64 -4.18 -1.11 -12.08
C GLU A 64 -5.67 -0.76 -11.93
N GLN A 65 -6.41 -1.43 -11.03
CA GLN A 65 -7.82 -1.06 -10.74
C GLN A 65 -7.93 0.35 -10.17
N ALA A 66 -7.06 0.74 -9.23
CA ALA A 66 -7.04 2.09 -8.68
C ALA A 66 -6.80 3.15 -9.77
N VAL A 67 -5.82 2.92 -10.65
CA VAL A 67 -5.53 3.80 -11.80
C VAL A 67 -6.71 3.88 -12.77
N ASN A 68 -7.31 2.74 -13.13
CA ASN A 68 -8.47 2.70 -14.02
C ASN A 68 -9.69 3.41 -13.41
N MET A 69 -9.87 3.35 -12.10
CA MET A 69 -10.94 4.05 -11.38
C MET A 69 -10.74 5.57 -11.42
N VAL A 70 -9.52 6.08 -11.17
CA VAL A 70 -9.19 7.50 -11.33
C VAL A 70 -9.41 7.96 -12.79
N ILE A 71 -8.95 7.19 -13.78
CA ILE A 71 -9.16 7.49 -15.20
C ILE A 71 -10.66 7.54 -15.55
N ALA A 72 -11.48 6.65 -14.98
CA ALA A 72 -12.92 6.65 -15.16
C ALA A 72 -13.56 7.93 -14.59
N GLN A 73 -13.22 8.33 -13.37
CA GLN A 73 -13.72 9.59 -12.76
C GLN A 73 -13.34 10.81 -13.60
N ILE A 74 -12.06 10.93 -14.00
CA ILE A 74 -11.57 12.05 -14.81
C ILE A 74 -12.27 12.07 -16.17
N ARG A 75 -12.37 10.93 -16.86
CA ARG A 75 -13.06 10.85 -18.15
C ARG A 75 -14.53 11.23 -18.03
N GLU A 76 -15.25 10.76 -17.01
CA GLU A 76 -16.65 11.08 -16.84
C GLU A 76 -16.86 12.57 -16.51
N ALA A 77 -16.03 13.14 -15.63
CA ALA A 77 -16.08 14.55 -15.25
C ALA A 77 -15.76 15.50 -16.41
N THR A 78 -14.85 15.10 -17.30
CA THR A 78 -14.40 15.89 -18.46
C THR A 78 -15.16 15.58 -19.76
N THR A 79 -16.17 14.70 -19.74
CA THR A 79 -16.96 14.36 -20.92
C THR A 79 -17.76 15.57 -21.41
N VAL A 80 -17.37 16.11 -22.56
CA VAL A 80 -18.12 17.16 -23.28
C VAL A 80 -19.38 16.53 -23.89
N SER A 81 -20.54 17.15 -23.67
CA SER A 81 -21.77 16.75 -24.37
C SER A 81 -21.89 17.49 -25.70
N ASP A 82 -22.13 16.75 -26.79
CA ASP A 82 -22.44 17.33 -28.10
C ASP A 82 -23.81 18.03 -28.14
N ASN A 83 -24.64 17.88 -27.10
CA ASN A 83 -25.95 18.53 -27.02
C ASN A 83 -25.82 19.98 -26.52
N PRO A 84 -26.21 21.00 -27.32
CA PRO A 84 -26.16 22.40 -26.92
C PRO A 84 -27.03 22.80 -25.71
N SER A 85 -27.86 21.89 -25.18
CA SER A 85 -28.62 22.09 -23.92
C SER A 85 -28.08 21.30 -22.71
N ASN A 86 -26.95 20.60 -22.85
CA ASN A 86 -26.29 19.84 -21.78
C ASN A 86 -24.76 20.05 -21.77
N LEU A 87 -24.30 21.24 -22.19
CA LEU A 87 -22.89 21.61 -22.04
C LEU A 87 -22.53 21.61 -20.56
N LYS A 88 -21.39 20.99 -20.24
CA LYS A 88 -20.80 20.98 -18.90
C LYS A 88 -19.47 21.68 -18.94
N VAL A 89 -19.27 22.59 -17.99
CA VAL A 89 -17.95 23.16 -17.71
C VAL A 89 -17.39 22.41 -16.50
N TRP A 90 -16.08 22.21 -16.46
CA TRP A 90 -15.42 21.56 -15.34
C TRP A 90 -14.22 22.38 -14.87
N SER A 91 -13.80 22.15 -13.63
CA SER A 91 -12.54 22.66 -13.09
C SER A 91 -11.87 21.59 -12.24
N SER A 92 -10.55 21.56 -12.36
CA SER A 92 -9.64 20.84 -11.50
C SER A 92 -9.55 21.44 -10.10
N GLN A 93 -9.17 20.60 -9.14
CA GLN A 93 -8.59 20.96 -7.85
C GLN A 93 -7.87 19.71 -7.29
N PRO A 94 -6.86 19.87 -6.42
CA PRO A 94 -6.25 18.72 -5.73
C PRO A 94 -7.32 17.82 -5.09
N GLY A 95 -7.29 16.53 -5.45
CA GLY A 95 -8.21 15.53 -4.95
C GLY A 95 -9.66 15.56 -5.49
N ALA A 96 -10.07 16.47 -6.38
CA ALA A 96 -11.43 16.42 -6.95
C ALA A 96 -11.60 17.20 -8.28
N ILE A 97 -12.54 16.77 -9.13
CA ILE A 97 -13.01 17.56 -10.27
C ILE A 97 -14.45 18.01 -10.00
N ARG A 98 -14.73 19.30 -10.19
CA ARG A 98 -16.08 19.86 -10.10
C ARG A 98 -16.66 20.08 -11.49
N THR A 99 -17.96 19.85 -11.66
CA THR A 99 -18.70 20.17 -12.88
C THR A 99 -19.81 21.18 -12.61
N TRP A 100 -20.06 22.03 -13.59
CA TRP A 100 -21.11 23.04 -13.61
C TRP A 100 -21.98 22.88 -14.85
N ASN A 101 -23.26 23.20 -14.69
CA ASN A 101 -24.22 23.23 -15.79
C ASN A 101 -24.07 24.52 -16.62
N GLN A 102 -24.91 24.64 -17.67
CA GLN A 102 -24.91 25.78 -18.58
C GLN A 102 -25.23 27.14 -17.93
N ASN A 103 -25.92 27.13 -16.79
CA ASN A 103 -26.29 28.32 -16.04
C ASN A 103 -25.17 28.77 -15.07
N GLY A 104 -24.07 28.01 -14.97
CA GLY A 104 -23.02 28.23 -13.98
C GLY A 104 -23.37 27.67 -12.58
N GLU A 105 -24.42 26.86 -12.46
CA GLU A 105 -24.79 26.19 -11.21
C GLU A 105 -23.99 24.90 -11.05
N PHE A 106 -23.69 24.51 -9.81
CA PHE A 106 -23.00 23.27 -9.50
C PHE A 106 -23.81 22.03 -9.94
N ASP A 107 -23.18 21.09 -10.66
CA ASP A 107 -23.79 19.82 -11.10
C ASP A 107 -23.31 18.65 -10.24
N ARG A 108 -22.01 18.33 -10.25
CA ARG A 108 -21.41 17.29 -9.40
C ARG A 108 -19.98 17.66 -8.97
N ILE A 109 -19.51 16.97 -7.93
CA ILE A 109 -18.09 16.80 -7.61
C ILE A 109 -17.73 15.31 -7.72
N PHE A 110 -16.60 15.05 -8.37
CA PHE A 110 -15.99 13.75 -8.56
C PHE A 110 -14.74 13.71 -7.68
N LYS A 111 -14.73 12.84 -6.66
CA LYS A 111 -13.59 12.65 -5.76
C LYS A 111 -12.49 11.90 -6.52
N LEU A 112 -11.25 12.40 -6.44
CA LEU A 112 -10.05 11.74 -6.96
C LEU A 112 -9.30 10.96 -5.86
N TYR A 113 -9.93 10.77 -4.71
CA TYR A 113 -9.48 9.91 -3.61
C TYR A 113 -10.52 8.83 -3.30
N SER A 114 -10.06 7.70 -2.75
CA SER A 114 -10.91 6.57 -2.43
C SER A 114 -11.81 6.84 -1.22
N ASP A 115 -13.11 6.69 -1.43
CA ASP A 115 -14.16 6.95 -0.46
C ASP A 115 -15.42 6.10 -0.73
N ASP A 116 -16.42 6.15 0.14
CA ASP A 116 -17.70 5.44 -0.04
C ASP A 116 -18.57 6.03 -1.16
N ILE A 117 -18.65 7.36 -1.23
CA ILE A 117 -19.40 8.12 -2.24
C ILE A 117 -18.40 8.90 -3.09
N MET A 118 -17.84 8.21 -4.09
CA MET A 118 -16.86 8.75 -5.04
C MET A 118 -17.36 9.96 -5.86
N LYS A 119 -18.67 10.18 -5.93
CA LYS A 119 -19.30 11.23 -6.72
C LYS A 119 -20.59 11.71 -6.07
N THR A 120 -20.76 13.01 -5.88
CA THR A 120 -21.96 13.59 -5.28
C THR A 120 -22.40 14.88 -5.98
N ASP A 121 -23.69 15.16 -5.92
CA ASP A 121 -24.36 16.41 -6.33
C ASP A 121 -24.48 17.42 -5.17
N ASN A 122 -23.97 17.09 -3.99
CA ASN A 122 -23.87 18.02 -2.86
C ASN A 122 -22.51 18.74 -2.86
N GLN A 123 -22.51 20.05 -3.09
CA GLN A 123 -21.31 20.91 -3.03
C GLN A 123 -20.59 20.88 -1.67
N LEU A 124 -21.29 20.54 -0.59
CA LEU A 124 -20.74 20.41 0.76
C LEU A 124 -20.34 18.97 1.13
N GLY A 125 -20.53 17.98 0.26
CA GLY A 125 -20.25 16.57 0.55
C GLY A 125 -18.83 16.33 1.07
N VAL A 126 -17.83 16.91 0.40
CA VAL A 126 -16.40 16.81 0.78
C VAL A 126 -16.08 17.35 2.19
N ARG A 127 -16.94 18.23 2.74
CA ARG A 127 -16.78 18.71 4.13
C ARG A 127 -17.21 17.66 5.16
N GLY A 128 -18.08 16.72 4.78
CA GLY A 128 -18.43 15.55 5.59
C GLY A 128 -17.24 14.61 5.72
N ASP A 129 -16.62 14.26 4.59
CA ASP A 129 -15.45 13.38 4.52
C ASP A 129 -14.33 13.82 5.49
N PHE A 130 -14.06 15.14 5.58
CA PHE A 130 -13.05 15.69 6.50
C PHE A 130 -13.40 15.46 7.98
N ALA A 131 -14.68 15.46 8.34
CA ALA A 131 -15.11 15.14 9.71
C ALA A 131 -15.02 13.63 10.00
N ASP A 132 -15.23 12.78 9.00
CA ASP A 132 -15.15 11.33 9.15
C ASP A 132 -13.69 10.84 9.30
N ILE A 133 -12.73 11.43 8.57
CA ILE A 133 -11.30 11.10 8.73
C ILE A 133 -10.71 11.59 10.07
N ALA A 134 -11.40 12.41 10.85
CA ALA A 134 -10.89 12.94 12.12
C ALA A 134 -10.60 11.86 13.19
N LYS A 135 -11.09 10.64 12.98
CA LYS A 135 -10.80 9.43 13.77
C LYS A 135 -10.53 8.22 12.88
N TRP A 136 -9.58 8.37 11.97
CA TRP A 136 -9.24 7.32 11.02
C TRP A 136 -8.36 6.24 11.67
N ALA A 137 -7.52 6.59 12.66
CA ALA A 137 -6.57 5.64 13.27
C ALA A 137 -7.30 4.61 14.16
N ASP A 138 -8.40 5.03 14.80
CA ASP A 138 -9.36 4.14 15.48
C ASP A 138 -10.05 3.12 14.53
N ARG A 139 -9.96 3.31 13.19
CA ARG A 139 -10.74 2.58 12.18
C ARG A 139 -9.87 2.00 11.03
N PRO A 140 -8.89 1.11 11.31
CA PRO A 140 -7.95 0.57 10.31
C PRO A 140 -8.57 -0.37 9.26
N ASP A 141 -9.80 -0.84 9.49
CA ASP A 141 -10.58 -1.59 8.51
C ASP A 141 -11.29 -0.66 7.50
N HIS A 142 -11.50 0.61 7.85
CA HIS A 142 -12.11 1.60 6.97
C HIS A 142 -11.06 2.47 6.29
N PHE A 143 -9.97 2.82 6.96
CA PHE A 143 -9.01 3.82 6.48
C PHE A 143 -7.56 3.30 6.40
N VAL A 144 -6.77 3.98 5.59
CA VAL A 144 -5.32 3.83 5.49
C VAL A 144 -4.66 5.17 5.21
N ASP A 145 -3.48 5.36 5.78
CA ASP A 145 -2.60 6.48 5.48
C ASP A 145 -1.72 6.15 4.27
N LEU A 146 -1.88 6.89 3.16
CA LEU A 146 -1.05 6.71 1.96
C LEU A 146 0.39 7.20 2.14
N ASN A 147 0.63 8.03 3.16
CA ASN A 147 1.95 8.52 3.51
C ASN A 147 2.58 7.74 4.68
N GLU A 148 2.03 6.56 5.05
CA GLU A 148 2.57 5.75 6.13
C GLU A 148 4.06 5.40 5.84
N PRO A 149 4.99 5.80 6.71
CA PRO A 149 6.42 5.70 6.42
C PRO A 149 7.01 4.31 6.69
N VAL A 150 8.05 3.97 5.92
CA VAL A 150 8.84 2.76 6.13
C VAL A 150 10.11 3.08 6.91
N ILE A 151 10.22 2.54 8.13
CA ILE A 151 11.41 2.64 8.97
C ILE A 151 12.43 1.56 8.55
N ARG A 152 13.69 1.95 8.31
CA ARG A 152 14.82 1.06 8.03
C ARG A 152 16.03 1.44 8.88
N GLY A 153 16.14 0.83 10.06
CA GLY A 153 17.12 1.23 11.06
C GLY A 153 16.82 2.64 11.56
N GLU A 154 17.82 3.52 11.52
CA GLU A 154 17.71 4.92 11.94
C GLU A 154 17.13 5.85 10.85
N LYS A 155 16.75 5.31 9.67
CA LYS A 155 16.21 6.11 8.56
C LYS A 155 14.73 5.83 8.32
N VAL A 156 13.99 6.91 8.10
CA VAL A 156 12.56 6.91 7.81
C VAL A 156 12.36 7.33 6.36
N TYR A 157 11.50 6.60 5.63
CA TYR A 157 11.18 6.88 4.23
C TYR A 157 9.68 7.10 4.08
N TYR A 158 9.29 8.34 3.81
CA TYR A 158 7.91 8.72 3.51
C TYR A 158 7.60 8.48 2.03
N PRO A 159 6.45 7.86 1.67
CA PRO A 159 6.08 7.63 0.27
C PRO A 159 5.73 8.91 -0.51
N ILE A 160 5.15 9.92 0.17
CA ILE A 160 4.59 11.12 -0.47
C ILE A 160 5.30 12.39 0.01
N VAL A 161 5.30 12.66 1.32
CA VAL A 161 5.88 13.87 1.89
C VAL A 161 6.52 13.63 3.25
N SER A 162 7.75 14.13 3.43
CA SER A 162 8.45 14.03 4.72
C SER A 162 7.90 15.05 5.70
N ALA A 163 7.56 14.60 6.90
CA ALA A 163 7.17 15.45 8.01
C ALA A 163 8.24 16.50 8.38
N THR A 164 9.52 16.18 8.20
CA THR A 164 10.64 17.10 8.44
C THR A 164 10.65 18.33 7.51
N ALA A 165 9.88 18.32 6.41
CA ALA A 165 9.86 19.41 5.45
C ALA A 165 9.14 20.67 5.96
N SER A 166 8.31 20.60 7.02
CA SER A 166 7.58 21.77 7.56
C SER A 166 8.41 22.71 8.41
N VAL A 167 9.58 22.25 8.84
CA VAL A 167 10.54 23.06 9.60
C VAL A 167 10.77 24.35 8.83
N LEU A 168 10.64 25.50 9.50
CA LEU A 168 10.86 26.78 8.83
C LEU A 168 12.34 26.91 8.45
N PRO A 169 12.69 27.04 7.16
CA PRO A 169 14.08 27.30 6.78
C PRO A 169 14.46 28.70 7.28
N GLU A 170 15.53 28.79 8.08
CA GLU A 170 16.04 30.03 8.67
C GLU A 170 16.74 30.91 7.62
N TRP A 171 15.99 31.43 6.64
CA TRP A 171 16.51 32.42 5.69
C TRP A 171 16.48 33.84 6.28
N PRO A 172 17.54 34.66 6.09
CA PRO A 172 18.81 34.36 5.42
C PRO A 172 19.92 33.91 6.40
N GLN A 173 20.48 32.70 6.22
CA GLN A 173 21.62 32.24 7.03
C GLN A 173 22.96 32.19 6.27
N SER A 174 23.87 33.04 6.74
CA SER A 174 25.31 32.80 6.78
C SER A 174 25.64 32.26 8.19
N GLY A 175 26.42 31.18 8.33
CA GLY A 175 26.68 30.46 9.61
C GLY A 175 25.45 29.71 10.23
N ILE A 176 25.43 28.38 10.46
CA ILE A 176 26.40 27.27 10.24
C ILE A 176 25.64 25.94 9.88
N LYS A 177 25.95 25.33 8.71
CA LYS A 177 26.22 23.88 8.43
C LYS A 177 25.70 22.81 9.47
N ASP A 178 24.79 21.90 9.06
CA ASP A 178 24.17 20.75 9.80
C ASP A 178 25.14 19.64 10.32
N ASN A 179 24.63 18.47 10.75
CA ASN A 179 25.46 17.36 11.25
C ASN A 179 26.36 16.68 10.19
N THR A 180 26.12 16.90 8.89
CA THR A 180 27.09 16.62 7.79
C THR A 180 27.89 17.85 7.37
N GLY A 181 27.44 18.99 7.87
CA GLY A 181 27.68 20.32 7.37
C GLY A 181 26.89 20.64 6.10
N GLU A 182 25.64 21.07 6.22
CA GLU A 182 24.84 21.80 5.20
C GLU A 182 24.00 22.97 5.77
N TYR A 183 23.90 24.09 5.05
CA TYR A 183 23.20 25.31 5.51
C TYR A 183 21.68 25.23 5.35
N GLY A 184 20.93 25.57 6.40
CA GLY A 184 19.45 25.57 6.41
C GLY A 184 18.89 24.18 6.70
N ALA A 185 18.57 23.92 7.98
CA ALA A 185 18.21 22.57 8.42
C ALA A 185 16.81 22.15 7.95
N ASN A 186 16.79 21.14 7.06
CA ASN A 186 15.71 20.18 6.80
C ASN A 186 14.36 20.66 6.22
N GLY A 187 14.07 21.95 6.30
CA GLY A 187 12.80 22.57 5.88
C GLY A 187 12.68 22.96 4.40
N VAL A 188 11.46 22.93 3.86
CA VAL A 188 11.12 23.43 2.51
C VAL A 188 10.34 24.74 2.63
N GLU A 189 10.84 25.80 1.99
CA GLU A 189 10.18 27.11 2.03
C GLU A 189 8.74 27.03 1.46
N GLY A 190 7.78 27.60 2.20
CA GLY A 190 6.37 27.61 1.81
C GLY A 190 5.60 26.32 2.11
N PHE A 191 6.25 25.22 2.51
CA PHE A 191 5.55 24.03 3.00
C PHE A 191 5.30 24.11 4.51
N LYS A 192 4.05 23.91 4.91
CA LYS A 192 3.60 23.76 6.30
C LYS A 192 2.39 22.82 6.33
N TYR A 193 2.25 22.08 7.41
CA TYR A 193 1.03 21.36 7.76
C TYR A 193 0.68 21.62 9.22
N ASP A 194 -0.48 21.13 9.65
CA ASP A 194 -0.93 21.20 11.03
C ASP A 194 -1.39 19.80 11.46
N ALA A 195 -0.56 19.12 12.24
CA ALA A 195 -0.86 17.78 12.76
C ALA A 195 -2.05 17.75 13.73
N ALA A 196 -2.55 18.90 14.21
CA ALA A 196 -3.77 18.94 15.01
C ALA A 196 -5.05 18.78 14.17
N LEU A 197 -4.96 18.91 12.83
CA LEU A 197 -6.12 18.79 11.93
C LEU A 197 -6.49 17.34 11.57
N VAL A 198 -5.52 16.42 11.59
CA VAL A 198 -5.70 15.02 11.19
C VAL A 198 -4.95 14.14 12.18
N GLU A 199 -5.63 13.13 12.72
CA GLU A 199 -5.04 12.17 13.67
C GLU A 199 -3.80 11.48 13.08
N GLU A 200 -2.80 11.20 13.91
CA GLU A 200 -1.61 10.45 13.50
C GLU A 200 -1.77 8.96 13.82
N GLY A 201 -1.46 8.11 12.84
CA GLY A 201 -1.34 6.67 13.07
C GLY A 201 -0.15 6.35 13.98
N ASP A 202 -0.28 5.28 14.79
CA ASP A 202 0.74 4.85 15.75
C ASP A 202 2.13 4.61 15.15
N PHE A 203 2.19 4.18 13.89
CA PHE A 203 3.44 4.01 13.13
C PHE A 203 3.98 5.34 12.62
N GLY A 204 3.13 6.23 12.09
CA GLY A 204 3.50 7.58 11.66
C GLY A 204 4.14 8.39 12.79
N ARG A 205 3.53 8.37 13.98
CA ARG A 205 4.05 9.03 15.18
C ARG A 205 5.44 8.52 15.60
N LYS A 206 5.65 7.20 15.62
CA LYS A 206 6.96 6.59 15.91
C LYS A 206 8.01 6.93 14.86
N ALA A 207 7.58 7.04 13.60
CA ALA A 207 8.47 7.41 12.51
C ALA A 207 8.84 8.90 12.55
N ALA A 208 7.90 9.79 12.91
CA ALA A 208 8.19 11.20 13.18
C ALA A 208 9.21 11.38 14.32
N GLU A 209 9.08 10.60 15.40
CA GLU A 209 10.02 10.57 16.53
C GLU A 209 11.43 10.11 16.11
N ILE A 210 11.55 9.11 15.22
CA ILE A 210 12.85 8.66 14.66
C ILE A 210 13.40 9.66 13.63
N ALA A 211 12.53 10.38 12.91
CA ALA A 211 12.91 11.36 11.90
C ALA A 211 13.24 12.75 12.47
N ASP A 212 13.10 12.96 13.78
CA ASP A 212 13.22 14.27 14.47
C ASP A 212 12.28 15.35 13.88
N ALA A 213 11.06 14.94 13.50
CA ALA A 213 10.06 15.83 12.92
C ALA A 213 9.31 16.60 14.03
N THR A 214 9.55 17.91 14.11
CA THR A 214 9.02 18.78 15.18
C THR A 214 7.49 18.86 15.21
N ASP A 215 6.86 18.86 14.05
CA ASP A 215 5.40 19.00 13.89
C ASP A 215 4.65 17.65 13.82
N GLY A 216 5.32 16.52 14.13
CA GLY A 216 4.69 15.20 14.14
C GLY A 216 4.70 14.50 12.77
N HIS A 217 3.58 13.91 12.35
CA HIS A 217 3.45 13.12 11.12
C HIS A 217 2.38 13.67 10.17
N VAL A 218 2.71 13.76 8.88
CA VAL A 218 1.76 14.13 7.82
C VAL A 218 0.94 12.90 7.41
N ALA A 219 -0.10 12.59 8.18
CA ALA A 219 -1.06 11.56 7.82
C ALA A 219 -1.87 11.97 6.58
N MET A 220 -2.03 11.04 5.64
CA MET A 220 -2.83 11.19 4.43
C MET A 220 -3.91 10.10 4.38
N PRO A 221 -4.92 10.16 5.27
CA PRO A 221 -5.94 9.12 5.38
C PRO A 221 -6.92 9.15 4.21
N VAL A 222 -7.20 7.97 3.69
CA VAL A 222 -8.20 7.70 2.65
C VAL A 222 -8.93 6.40 2.98
N ARG A 223 -10.10 6.18 2.39
CA ARG A 223 -10.90 4.98 2.67
C ARG A 223 -10.43 3.78 1.85
N TRP A 224 -10.47 2.59 2.44
CA TRP A 224 -10.24 1.31 1.75
C TRP A 224 -11.40 0.97 0.82
N ILE A 225 -11.06 0.68 -0.44
CA ILE A 225 -11.92 0.00 -1.39
C ILE A 225 -11.56 -1.47 -1.37
N TYR A 226 -12.54 -2.32 -1.09
CA TYR A 226 -12.42 -3.76 -1.06
C TYR A 226 -12.91 -4.38 -2.37
N GLN A 227 -12.29 -5.50 -2.77
CA GLN A 227 -12.70 -6.31 -3.92
C GLN A 227 -13.07 -7.73 -3.48
N LEU A 228 -14.22 -8.21 -3.97
CA LEU A 228 -14.69 -9.60 -3.83
C LEU A 228 -14.10 -10.50 -4.93
N ALA A 229 -14.12 -11.82 -4.70
CA ALA A 229 -13.59 -12.82 -5.64
C ALA A 229 -14.27 -12.81 -7.03
N ASP A 230 -15.52 -12.34 -7.11
CA ASP A 230 -16.25 -12.12 -8.37
C ASP A 230 -15.86 -10.83 -9.12
N GLY A 231 -14.99 -10.01 -8.52
CA GLY A 231 -14.53 -8.72 -9.07
C GLY A 231 -15.33 -7.51 -8.58
N THR A 232 -16.44 -7.68 -7.85
CA THR A 232 -17.24 -6.58 -7.28
C THR A 232 -16.40 -5.74 -6.33
N VAL A 233 -16.47 -4.42 -6.48
CA VAL A 233 -15.77 -3.44 -5.62
C VAL A 233 -16.75 -2.64 -4.76
N GLY A 234 -16.32 -2.26 -3.57
CA GLY A 234 -17.12 -1.53 -2.59
C GLY A 234 -16.35 -1.16 -1.33
N THR A 235 -17.01 -0.47 -0.41
CA THR A 235 -16.44 -0.12 0.91
C THR A 235 -17.02 -0.98 2.02
N LEU A 236 -16.44 -0.86 3.22
CA LEU A 236 -17.09 -1.28 4.45
C LEU A 236 -17.84 -0.09 5.08
N GLU A 237 -18.97 -0.41 5.69
CA GLU A 237 -19.74 0.44 6.59
C GLU A 237 -19.89 -0.28 7.93
N ASP A 238 -20.05 0.48 9.01
CA ASP A 238 -20.41 -0.10 10.31
C ASP A 238 -21.85 -0.63 10.26
N GLY A 239 -22.11 -1.84 10.75
CA GLY A 239 -23.40 -2.52 10.63
C GLY A 239 -24.61 -1.85 11.33
N GLY A 240 -24.37 -0.73 12.01
CA GLY A 240 -25.35 0.04 12.78
C GLY A 240 -24.95 0.23 14.24
N ALA A 241 -25.70 1.07 14.94
CA ALA A 241 -25.44 1.35 16.36
C ALA A 241 -25.62 0.08 17.22
N GLY A 242 -24.51 -0.47 17.71
CA GLY A 242 -24.47 -1.64 18.60
C GLY A 242 -24.05 -2.96 17.95
N SER A 243 -23.78 -3.01 16.65
CA SER A 243 -23.18 -4.19 16.00
C SER A 243 -21.66 -4.03 15.85
N SER A 244 -20.89 -5.03 16.26
CA SER A 244 -19.45 -5.14 15.97
C SER A 244 -19.16 -5.81 14.62
N GLU A 245 -20.13 -5.78 13.69
CA GLU A 245 -20.04 -6.41 12.37
C GLU A 245 -19.97 -5.33 11.30
N TYR A 246 -19.07 -5.50 10.33
CA TYR A 246 -18.97 -4.63 9.17
C TYR A 246 -19.89 -5.11 8.04
N ARG A 247 -20.56 -4.16 7.38
CA ARG A 247 -21.36 -4.40 6.18
C ARG A 247 -20.57 -3.98 4.95
N PHE A 248 -20.38 -4.88 3.99
CA PHE A 248 -19.86 -4.49 2.68
C PHE A 248 -20.95 -3.83 1.84
N VAL A 249 -20.62 -2.70 1.21
CA VAL A 249 -21.50 -1.95 0.31
C VAL A 249 -20.83 -1.81 -1.03
N ALA A 250 -21.34 -2.53 -2.03
CA ALA A 250 -20.85 -2.50 -3.40
C ALA A 250 -21.14 -1.15 -4.06
N PHE A 251 -20.16 -0.57 -4.76
CA PHE A 251 -20.36 0.64 -5.57
C PHE A 251 -21.31 0.41 -6.76
N SER A 252 -21.36 -0.82 -7.26
CA SER A 252 -22.27 -1.23 -8.33
C SER A 252 -22.56 -2.73 -8.24
N GLY A 253 -23.72 -3.15 -8.74
CA GLY A 253 -24.16 -4.55 -8.66
C GLY A 253 -24.75 -4.91 -7.29
N GLN A 254 -24.75 -6.20 -6.97
CA GLN A 254 -25.34 -6.78 -5.75
C GLN A 254 -24.41 -7.83 -5.10
N GLY A 255 -23.10 -7.75 -5.37
CA GLY A 255 -22.11 -8.67 -4.80
C GLY A 255 -22.05 -8.52 -3.28
N GLN A 256 -22.13 -9.64 -2.57
CA GLN A 256 -22.01 -9.70 -1.11
C GLN A 256 -20.89 -10.66 -0.70
N PRO A 257 -20.14 -10.36 0.38
CA PRO A 257 -19.14 -11.26 0.93
C PRO A 257 -19.79 -12.58 1.37
N SER A 258 -19.19 -13.70 1.00
CA SER A 258 -19.57 -15.03 1.49
C SER A 258 -18.39 -15.99 1.42
N GLU A 259 -18.51 -17.19 2.00
CA GLU A 259 -17.49 -18.24 1.87
C GLU A 259 -17.15 -18.57 0.39
N LYS A 260 -18.11 -18.42 -0.51
CA LYS A 260 -17.94 -18.63 -1.97
C LYS A 260 -17.47 -17.39 -2.72
N ASN A 261 -17.56 -16.21 -2.10
CA ASN A 261 -17.19 -14.93 -2.67
C ASN A 261 -16.50 -14.06 -1.59
N PRO A 262 -15.30 -14.46 -1.13
CA PRO A 262 -14.60 -13.74 -0.08
C PRO A 262 -14.06 -12.40 -0.58
N LEU A 263 -13.70 -11.53 0.36
CA LEU A 263 -12.86 -10.35 0.09
C LEU A 263 -11.45 -10.86 -0.27
N VAL A 264 -10.97 -10.54 -1.49
CA VAL A 264 -9.69 -11.05 -2.02
C VAL A 264 -8.60 -9.99 -2.11
N ALA A 265 -8.96 -8.71 -2.11
CA ALA A 265 -8.04 -7.60 -2.15
C ALA A 265 -8.66 -6.34 -1.52
N ARG A 266 -7.80 -5.37 -1.19
CA ARG A 266 -8.17 -3.99 -0.90
C ARG A 266 -7.15 -3.05 -1.51
N PHE A 267 -7.59 -1.87 -1.92
CA PHE A 267 -6.76 -0.78 -2.42
C PHE A 267 -7.32 0.56 -1.97
N ALA A 268 -6.48 1.57 -2.02
CA ALA A 268 -6.84 2.95 -1.74
C ALA A 268 -6.01 3.85 -2.63
N PHE A 269 -6.49 5.07 -2.90
CA PHE A 269 -5.79 6.00 -3.76
C PHE A 269 -6.13 7.45 -3.42
N TRP A 270 -5.25 8.34 -3.85
CA TRP A 270 -5.49 9.76 -3.99
C TRP A 270 -4.75 10.20 -5.24
N ALA A 271 -5.36 11.07 -6.04
CA ALA A 271 -4.78 11.60 -7.26
C ALA A 271 -4.93 13.11 -7.32
N ASP A 272 -3.91 13.75 -7.87
CA ASP A 272 -3.82 15.19 -8.14
C ASP A 272 -3.92 15.45 -9.65
N ASP A 273 -4.50 16.59 -10.00
CA ASP A 273 -4.48 17.14 -11.36
C ASP A 273 -3.49 18.31 -11.53
N GLU A 274 -2.90 18.82 -10.44
CA GLU A 274 -2.00 19.98 -10.46
C GLU A 274 -0.57 19.75 -11.00
N THR A 275 -0.24 18.58 -11.57
CA THR A 275 1.14 18.34 -12.06
C THR A 275 1.51 19.13 -13.32
N THR A 276 0.58 19.84 -13.97
CA THR A 276 0.86 20.84 -15.03
C THR A 276 0.96 22.27 -14.50
N LYS A 277 1.93 22.55 -13.61
CA LYS A 277 2.29 23.93 -13.23
C LYS A 277 3.06 24.62 -14.35
N LEU A 278 2.37 25.47 -15.11
CA LEU A 278 2.98 26.30 -16.14
C LEU A 278 3.77 27.45 -15.50
N ASN A 279 5.09 27.32 -15.47
CA ASN A 279 5.97 28.34 -14.88
C ASN A 279 6.31 29.43 -15.92
N ILE A 280 5.63 30.58 -15.85
CA ILE A 280 5.77 31.67 -16.84
C ILE A 280 6.80 32.70 -16.37
N ASN A 281 8.01 32.64 -16.93
CA ASN A 281 8.95 33.77 -16.89
C ASN A 281 8.69 34.72 -18.08
N ALA A 282 7.79 35.68 -17.89
CA ALA A 282 7.52 36.71 -18.88
C ALA A 282 8.47 37.91 -18.71
N HIS A 283 9.51 38.00 -19.56
CA HIS A 283 10.22 39.26 -19.77
C HIS A 283 9.56 40.01 -20.92
N ALA A 284 8.68 40.97 -20.60
CA ALA A 284 8.26 41.97 -21.57
C ALA A 284 9.48 42.82 -21.93
N GLY A 285 10.10 42.52 -23.08
CA GLY A 285 11.17 43.33 -23.64
C GLY A 285 10.67 44.74 -23.89
N GLY A 286 11.01 45.65 -22.99
CA GLY A 286 10.62 47.05 -23.07
C GLY A 286 11.27 47.72 -24.27
N ALA A 287 10.58 47.70 -25.42
CA ALA A 287 10.72 48.77 -26.38
C ALA A 287 10.16 50.03 -25.69
N ALA A 288 11.07 50.86 -25.18
CA ALA A 288 10.73 52.21 -24.78
C ALA A 288 10.21 52.97 -26.02
N TRP A 289 9.16 53.77 -25.81
CA TRP A 289 8.83 54.89 -26.68
C TRP A 289 9.79 56.05 -26.43
#